data_AF-A0A838Y4U1-F1
#
_entry.id   AF-A0A838Y4U1-F1
#
_cell.length_a   1.000
_cell.length_b   1.000
_cell.length_c   1.000
_cell.angle_alpha   90.00
_cell.angle_beta   90.00
_cell.angle_gamma   90.00
#
_symmetry.space_group_name_H-M   'P 1'
#
loop_
_entity.id
_entity.type
_entity.pdbx_description
1 polymer ?
#
loop_
_entity_poly.entity_id
_entity_poly.type
_entity_poly.pdbx_seq_one_letter_code
_entity_poly.pdbx_strand_id
1 'polypeptide(L)'
;MNPDMKLWSGRIDAGEGELARRWHQLATPFATGLPGGIGIVGFACDEGVRRNQGRVGAAAAPVVIRKALANLAWHQDRPLCDMGDVACADGDLDAAHLRLAAAVEQLARAGHFPLVLGGGHETAYGTWRGLAAAHPDKVIGIINFDAHFDIREAAEATSGTPFAQIAADCSSAGHPFHYLCLGVAEPSNTQALFARAGQLGVQWLLDSALGQAGLANAQRTVQDFIDQVDIVYLTIDLDVLPASVMPAVSAPAAMGVELPVVEALVSAIAASGKLAGADLVELNPQFDIDSHGAKTAARLAWSITRHLASQ
;
A
#
# COMPACT_ATOMS: atom_id res chain seq x y z
N MET A 1 -16.84 11.34 2.92
CA MET A 1 -15.82 12.07 2.13
C MET A 1 -16.41 12.36 0.75
N ASN A 2 -15.92 13.39 0.04
CA ASN A 2 -16.40 13.76 -1.29
C ASN A 2 -15.27 13.52 -2.32
N PRO A 3 -15.35 12.47 -3.16
CA PRO A 3 -14.33 12.19 -4.17
C PRO A 3 -14.35 13.24 -5.29
N ASP A 4 -13.17 13.71 -5.72
CA ASP A 4 -13.05 14.55 -6.90
C ASP A 4 -13.08 13.70 -8.18
N MET A 5 -14.27 13.51 -8.73
CA MET A 5 -14.44 12.72 -9.95
C MET A 5 -13.80 13.33 -11.20
N LYS A 6 -13.31 14.59 -11.16
CA LYS A 6 -12.55 15.18 -12.28
C LYS A 6 -11.20 14.51 -12.47
N LEU A 7 -10.64 13.89 -11.42
CA LEU A 7 -9.41 13.11 -11.47
C LEU A 7 -9.57 11.83 -12.32
N TRP A 8 -10.79 11.33 -12.42
CA TRP A 8 -11.17 10.20 -13.27
C TRP A 8 -11.56 10.71 -14.66
N SER A 9 -10.57 11.15 -15.42
CA SER A 9 -10.72 11.52 -16.82
C SER A 9 -9.55 11.00 -17.65
N GLY A 10 -9.79 10.78 -18.95
CA GLY A 10 -8.79 10.18 -19.82
C GLY A 10 -9.26 10.08 -21.26
N ARG A 11 -8.51 9.29 -22.03
CA ARG A 11 -8.78 9.00 -23.44
C ARG A 11 -10.02 8.12 -23.57
N ILE A 12 -10.92 8.46 -24.49
CA ILE A 12 -12.07 7.64 -24.84
C ILE A 12 -11.90 7.16 -26.29
N ASP A 13 -11.82 5.85 -26.46
CA ASP A 13 -11.62 5.19 -27.75
C ASP A 13 -12.97 4.74 -28.35
N ALA A 14 -13.86 5.69 -28.62
CA ALA A 14 -15.25 5.42 -29.04
C ALA A 14 -15.36 4.54 -30.31
N GLY A 15 -14.34 4.55 -31.17
CA GLY A 15 -14.28 3.73 -32.38
C GLY A 15 -13.97 2.25 -32.14
N GLU A 16 -13.46 1.88 -30.95
CA GLU A 16 -13.07 0.50 -30.59
C GLU A 16 -14.18 -0.27 -29.84
N GLY A 17 -15.35 0.37 -29.65
CA GLY A 17 -16.53 -0.24 -29.02
C GLY A 17 -16.46 -0.34 -27.49
N GLU A 18 -17.42 -1.04 -26.89
CA GLU A 18 -17.63 -1.10 -25.44
C GLU A 18 -16.50 -1.81 -24.67
N LEU A 19 -15.63 -2.55 -25.36
CA LEU A 19 -14.48 -3.24 -24.75
C LEU A 19 -13.27 -2.33 -24.51
N ALA A 20 -13.23 -1.15 -25.12
CA ALA A 20 -12.16 -0.18 -24.96
C ALA A 20 -12.31 0.62 -23.65
N ARG A 21 -12.36 -0.11 -22.53
CA ARG A 21 -12.59 0.41 -21.19
C ARG A 21 -11.28 0.81 -20.52
N ARG A 22 -11.31 1.93 -19.83
CA ARG A 22 -10.26 2.45 -18.94
C ARG A 22 -10.83 2.73 -17.57
N TRP A 23 -9.98 2.81 -16.55
CA TRP A 23 -10.41 2.99 -15.16
C TRP A 23 -11.41 4.12 -14.96
N HIS A 24 -11.17 5.28 -15.58
CA HIS A 24 -12.05 6.45 -15.43
C HIS A 24 -13.48 6.23 -15.94
N GLN A 25 -13.70 5.27 -16.85
CA GLN A 25 -15.04 4.95 -17.36
C GLN A 25 -15.83 4.07 -16.40
N LEU A 26 -15.19 3.47 -15.39
CA LEU A 26 -15.81 2.61 -14.39
C LEU A 26 -15.88 3.26 -13.00
N ALA A 27 -14.98 4.21 -12.71
CA ALA A 27 -14.89 4.85 -11.41
C ALA A 27 -16.17 5.64 -11.10
N THR A 28 -16.76 5.34 -9.94
CA THR A 28 -17.94 6.03 -9.41
C THR A 28 -17.66 6.56 -8.00
N PRO A 29 -18.35 7.60 -7.52
CA PRO A 29 -18.32 7.93 -6.10
C PRO A 29 -18.77 6.75 -5.25
N PHE A 30 -18.09 6.49 -4.13
CA PHE A 30 -18.56 5.50 -3.18
C PHE A 30 -19.96 5.85 -2.66
N ALA A 31 -20.82 4.84 -2.61
CA ALA A 31 -22.13 4.89 -2.00
C ALA A 31 -22.41 3.55 -1.29
N THR A 32 -23.17 3.60 -0.20
CA THR A 32 -23.63 2.39 0.47
C THR A 32 -24.56 1.58 -0.44
N GLY A 33 -24.37 0.26 -0.46
CA GLY A 33 -25.17 -0.66 -1.29
C GLY A 33 -24.68 -0.85 -2.72
N LEU A 34 -23.53 -0.28 -3.09
CA LEU A 34 -22.85 -0.67 -4.33
C LEU A 34 -22.44 -2.15 -4.29
N PRO A 35 -22.46 -2.87 -5.42
CA PRO A 35 -21.92 -4.22 -5.47
C PRO A 35 -20.44 -4.24 -5.11
N GLY A 36 -20.01 -5.30 -4.42
CA GLY A 36 -18.61 -5.49 -4.02
C GLY A 36 -17.65 -5.41 -5.20
N GLY A 37 -16.48 -4.83 -4.98
CA GLY A 37 -15.53 -4.51 -6.03
C GLY A 37 -14.22 -3.95 -5.50
N ILE A 38 -13.69 -2.90 -6.11
CA ILE A 38 -12.52 -2.17 -5.61
C ILE A 38 -12.98 -0.83 -5.06
N GLY A 39 -12.57 -0.53 -3.83
CA GLY A 39 -12.79 0.75 -3.18
C GLY A 39 -11.47 1.48 -3.02
N ILE A 40 -11.34 2.63 -3.67
CA ILE A 40 -10.19 3.52 -3.51
C ILE A 40 -10.47 4.50 -2.38
N VAL A 41 -9.48 4.70 -1.51
CA VAL A 41 -9.44 5.81 -0.55
C VAL A 41 -8.05 6.38 -0.55
N GLY A 42 -7.92 7.71 -0.51
CA GLY A 42 -6.61 8.34 -0.36
C GLY A 42 -6.32 8.71 1.09
N PHE A 43 -5.06 8.63 1.48
CA PHE A 43 -4.56 9.22 2.72
C PHE A 43 -3.61 10.36 2.37
N ALA A 44 -4.14 11.58 2.27
CA ALA A 44 -3.40 12.78 1.95
C ALA A 44 -2.68 13.32 3.20
N CYS A 45 -1.63 12.60 3.63
CA CYS A 45 -0.88 12.88 4.85
C CYS A 45 0.61 12.57 4.69
N ASP A 46 1.48 13.49 5.11
CA ASP A 46 2.92 13.31 5.23
C ASP A 46 3.45 13.87 6.57
N GLU A 47 2.57 13.98 7.56
CA GLU A 47 2.91 14.44 8.90
C GLU A 47 3.84 13.44 9.61
N GLY A 48 3.64 12.14 9.40
CA GLY A 48 4.54 11.09 9.89
C GLY A 48 5.90 11.16 9.21
N VAL A 49 5.96 11.44 7.90
CA VAL A 49 7.22 11.71 7.18
C VAL A 49 7.96 12.89 7.81
N ARG A 50 7.24 14.00 8.07
CA ARG A 50 7.81 15.19 8.74
C ARG A 50 8.39 14.84 10.11
N ARG A 51 7.65 14.09 10.93
CA ARG A 51 8.09 13.65 12.28
C ARG A 51 9.27 12.69 12.21
N ASN A 52 9.36 11.86 11.17
CA ASN A 52 10.48 10.96 10.92
C ASN A 52 11.68 11.65 10.21
N GLN A 53 11.66 12.98 10.09
CA GLN A 53 12.73 13.78 9.46
C GLN A 53 12.93 13.50 7.96
N GLY A 54 11.90 12.99 7.29
CA GLY A 54 11.88 12.79 5.85
C GLY A 54 11.55 14.06 5.06
N ARG A 55 11.49 13.93 3.73
CA ARG A 55 11.12 15.02 2.81
C ARG A 55 9.62 14.99 2.56
N VAL A 56 8.91 16.00 3.09
CA VAL A 56 7.45 16.16 2.91
C VAL A 56 7.06 16.39 1.44
N GLY A 57 5.80 16.14 1.11
CA GLY A 57 5.22 16.23 -0.23
C GLY A 57 4.32 15.03 -0.58
N ALA A 58 4.43 13.92 0.17
CA ALA A 58 3.66 12.71 -0.08
C ALA A 58 2.15 12.88 0.13
N ALA A 59 1.70 13.89 0.87
CA ALA A 59 0.27 14.21 0.99
C ALA A 59 -0.40 14.51 -0.37
N ALA A 60 0.37 14.87 -1.41
CA ALA A 60 -0.13 15.10 -2.76
C ALA A 60 -0.21 13.83 -3.63
N ALA A 61 0.34 12.70 -3.18
CA ALA A 61 0.37 11.43 -3.90
C ALA A 61 -1.00 10.90 -4.32
N PRO A 62 -2.05 10.92 -3.47
CA PRO A 62 -3.33 10.31 -3.82
C PRO A 62 -3.95 10.93 -5.08
N VAL A 63 -3.71 12.22 -5.32
CA VAL A 63 -4.20 12.94 -6.51
C VAL A 63 -3.46 12.49 -7.77
N VAL A 64 -2.13 12.41 -7.73
CA VAL A 64 -1.34 12.08 -8.94
C VAL A 64 -1.45 10.60 -9.29
N ILE A 65 -1.57 9.70 -8.30
CA ILE A 65 -1.77 8.28 -8.54
C ILE A 65 -3.13 8.04 -9.18
N ARG A 66 -4.22 8.70 -8.71
CA ARG A 66 -5.54 8.64 -9.38
C ARG A 66 -5.47 9.08 -10.83
N LYS A 67 -4.83 10.22 -11.12
CA LYS A 67 -4.67 10.71 -12.50
C LYS A 67 -3.92 9.72 -13.39
N ALA A 68 -2.86 9.09 -12.85
CA ALA A 68 -2.10 8.10 -13.59
C ALA A 68 -2.92 6.81 -13.83
N LEU A 69 -3.69 6.36 -12.84
CA LEU A 69 -4.60 5.20 -12.95
C LEU A 69 -5.74 5.43 -13.95
N ALA A 70 -6.34 6.62 -13.94
CA ALA A 70 -7.56 6.96 -14.68
C ALA A 70 -7.50 6.56 -16.16
N ASN A 71 -6.33 6.70 -16.79
CA ASN A 71 -6.13 6.44 -18.21
C ASN A 71 -5.61 5.03 -18.53
N LEU A 72 -5.33 4.17 -17.54
CA LEU A 72 -4.93 2.79 -17.79
C LEU A 72 -6.10 1.96 -18.32
N ALA A 73 -5.79 0.97 -19.17
CA ALA A 73 -6.78 0.04 -19.68
C ALA A 73 -7.35 -0.84 -18.55
N TRP A 74 -8.63 -1.14 -18.63
CA TRP A 74 -9.36 -1.95 -17.67
C TRP A 74 -9.90 -3.20 -18.34
N HIS A 75 -9.39 -4.37 -17.93
CA HIS A 75 -9.72 -5.65 -18.54
C HIS A 75 -10.66 -6.51 -17.69
N GLN A 76 -11.13 -5.99 -16.56
CA GLN A 76 -11.99 -6.73 -15.63
C GLN A 76 -13.44 -6.25 -15.73
N ASP A 77 -14.34 -7.03 -15.15
CA ASP A 77 -15.75 -6.66 -14.97
C ASP A 77 -16.08 -6.55 -13.48
N ARG A 78 -15.33 -5.69 -12.80
CA ARG A 78 -15.45 -5.47 -11.35
C ARG A 78 -15.82 -4.02 -11.07
N PRO A 79 -16.79 -3.74 -10.17
CA PRO A 79 -17.11 -2.39 -9.76
C PRO A 79 -15.88 -1.66 -9.20
N LEU A 80 -15.81 -0.36 -9.47
CA LEU A 80 -14.78 0.54 -8.96
C LEU A 80 -15.45 1.76 -8.36
N CYS A 81 -15.17 2.02 -7.08
CA CYS A 81 -15.63 3.22 -6.40
C CYS A 81 -14.47 3.97 -5.75
N ASP A 82 -14.61 5.30 -5.66
CA ASP A 82 -13.68 6.19 -4.98
C ASP A 82 -14.38 6.84 -3.79
N MET A 83 -13.85 6.65 -2.59
CA MET A 83 -14.38 7.20 -1.36
C MET A 83 -13.89 8.65 -1.13
N GLY A 84 -12.87 9.10 -1.86
CA GLY A 84 -12.19 10.38 -1.66
C GLY A 84 -10.98 10.24 -0.73
N ASP A 85 -10.60 11.35 -0.10
CA ASP A 85 -9.37 11.43 0.70
C ASP A 85 -9.65 11.71 2.18
N VAL A 86 -8.89 11.05 3.05
CA VAL A 86 -8.67 11.43 4.44
C VAL A 86 -7.41 12.29 4.50
N ALA A 87 -7.49 13.47 5.11
CA ALA A 87 -6.36 14.38 5.27
C ALA A 87 -5.93 14.52 6.74
N CYS A 88 -4.68 14.97 6.93
CA CYS A 88 -4.09 15.35 8.21
C CYS A 88 -3.69 16.84 8.19
N ALA A 89 -4.67 17.73 8.04
CA ALA A 89 -4.42 19.17 7.89
C ALA A 89 -4.12 19.90 9.22
N ASP A 90 -4.49 19.28 10.35
CA ASP A 90 -4.34 19.80 11.71
C ASP A 90 -3.08 19.28 12.42
N GLY A 91 -2.32 18.39 11.77
CA GLY A 91 -1.15 17.73 12.35
C GLY A 91 -1.51 16.63 13.36
N ASP A 92 -2.79 16.32 13.58
CA ASP A 92 -3.24 15.25 14.45
C ASP A 92 -3.25 13.91 13.70
N LEU A 93 -2.06 13.31 13.63
CA LEU A 93 -1.84 12.06 12.91
C LEU A 93 -2.63 10.89 13.52
N ASP A 94 -2.81 10.84 14.84
CA ASP A 94 -3.57 9.76 15.49
C ASP A 94 -5.07 9.84 15.13
N ALA A 95 -5.65 11.05 15.13
CA ALA A 95 -7.00 11.25 14.65
C ALA A 95 -7.12 10.96 13.13
N ALA A 96 -6.09 11.26 12.34
CA ALA A 96 -6.06 10.92 10.93
C ALA A 96 -6.04 9.40 10.70
N HIS A 97 -5.26 8.64 11.48
CA HIS A 97 -5.27 7.17 11.45
C HIS A 97 -6.67 6.61 11.78
N LEU A 98 -7.36 7.16 12.77
CA LEU A 98 -8.73 6.75 13.11
C LEU A 98 -9.71 6.99 11.96
N ARG A 99 -9.60 8.14 11.28
CA ARG A 99 -10.45 8.45 10.11
C ARG A 99 -10.16 7.52 8.93
N LEU A 100 -8.88 7.21 8.67
CA LEU A 100 -8.50 6.24 7.64
C LEU A 100 -9.00 4.84 7.98
N ALA A 101 -8.82 4.40 9.23
CA ALA A 101 -9.30 3.09 9.70
C ALA A 101 -10.81 2.95 9.50
N ALA A 102 -11.60 3.96 9.84
CA ALA A 102 -13.05 3.95 9.63
C ALA A 102 -13.43 3.85 8.13
N ALA A 103 -12.70 4.53 7.25
CA ALA A 103 -12.92 4.47 5.81
C ALA A 103 -12.61 3.07 5.24
N VAL A 104 -11.47 2.49 5.65
CA VAL A 104 -11.04 1.15 5.24
C VAL A 104 -12.01 0.09 5.78
N GLU A 105 -12.43 0.19 7.04
CA GLU A 105 -13.43 -0.70 7.63
C GLU A 105 -14.74 -0.63 6.84
N GLN A 106 -15.21 0.57 6.51
CA GLN A 106 -16.44 0.76 5.75
C GLN A 106 -16.38 0.11 4.36
N LEU A 107 -15.26 0.26 3.65
CA LEU A 107 -15.06 -0.38 2.35
C LEU A 107 -15.05 -1.90 2.46
N ALA A 108 -14.25 -2.44 3.40
CA ALA A 108 -14.11 -3.87 3.60
C ALA A 108 -15.45 -4.52 4.00
N ARG A 109 -16.20 -3.93 4.94
CA ARG A 109 -17.52 -4.44 5.35
C ARG A 109 -18.58 -4.34 4.25
N ALA A 110 -18.43 -3.40 3.32
CA ALA A 110 -19.29 -3.29 2.14
C ALA A 110 -18.92 -4.28 1.02
N GLY A 111 -17.92 -5.15 1.22
CA GLY A 111 -17.47 -6.13 0.22
C GLY A 111 -16.56 -5.53 -0.85
N HIS A 112 -16.02 -4.33 -0.64
CA HIS A 112 -14.98 -3.77 -1.50
C HIS A 112 -13.60 -4.15 -0.99
N PHE A 113 -12.70 -4.48 -1.91
CA PHE A 113 -11.27 -4.51 -1.67
C PHE A 113 -10.74 -3.09 -1.44
N PRO A 114 -10.26 -2.72 -0.24
CA PRO A 114 -9.70 -1.41 0.01
C PRO A 114 -8.31 -1.29 -0.64
N LEU A 115 -8.19 -0.38 -1.61
CA LEU A 115 -6.93 0.05 -2.17
C LEU A 115 -6.65 1.47 -1.68
N VAL A 116 -5.73 1.62 -0.72
CA VAL A 116 -5.37 2.92 -0.16
C VAL A 116 -4.25 3.54 -0.98
N LEU A 117 -4.47 4.76 -1.45
CA LEU A 117 -3.42 5.57 -2.06
C LEU A 117 -2.86 6.46 -0.95
N GLY A 118 -1.72 6.05 -0.40
CA GLY A 118 -1.14 6.67 0.78
C GLY A 118 -0.47 8.00 0.50
N GLY A 119 -0.02 8.61 1.60
CA GLY A 119 1.03 9.61 1.58
C GLY A 119 2.29 8.94 2.15
N GLY A 120 2.73 9.32 3.34
CA GLY A 120 3.83 8.59 3.99
C GLY A 120 3.43 7.19 4.50
N HIS A 121 4.42 6.39 4.90
CA HIS A 121 4.19 5.01 5.35
C HIS A 121 3.42 4.91 6.68
N GLU A 122 3.20 6.03 7.38
CA GLU A 122 2.23 6.11 8.48
C GLU A 122 0.82 5.61 8.09
N THR A 123 0.48 5.68 6.79
CA THR A 123 -0.74 5.10 6.20
C THR A 123 -0.99 3.68 6.69
N ALA A 124 0.08 2.88 6.86
CA ALA A 124 -0.04 1.46 7.15
C ALA A 124 -0.73 1.16 8.48
N TYR A 125 -0.52 1.99 9.50
CA TYR A 125 -1.19 1.81 10.79
C TYR A 125 -2.70 2.01 10.66
N GLY A 126 -3.13 3.06 9.95
CA GLY A 126 -4.55 3.33 9.71
C GLY A 126 -5.21 2.25 8.84
N THR A 127 -4.54 1.79 7.78
CA THR A 127 -5.01 0.69 6.92
C THR A 127 -5.19 -0.59 7.72
N TRP A 128 -4.17 -1.02 8.46
CA TRP A 128 -4.22 -2.24 9.27
C TRP A 128 -5.36 -2.18 10.30
N ARG A 129 -5.53 -1.05 10.99
CA ARG A 129 -6.62 -0.89 11.97
C ARG A 129 -8.01 -1.04 11.36
N GLY A 130 -8.22 -0.51 10.16
CA GLY A 130 -9.49 -0.66 9.45
C GLY A 130 -9.76 -2.11 9.04
N LEU A 131 -8.73 -2.83 8.57
CA LEU A 131 -8.84 -4.25 8.23
C LEU A 131 -9.08 -5.11 9.47
N ALA A 132 -8.37 -4.87 10.57
CA ALA A 132 -8.56 -5.55 11.85
C ALA A 132 -9.98 -5.35 12.39
N ALA A 133 -10.50 -4.12 12.29
CA ALA A 133 -11.89 -3.83 12.67
C ALA A 133 -12.89 -4.59 11.78
N ALA A 134 -12.67 -4.62 10.46
CA ALA A 134 -13.56 -5.32 9.53
C ALA A 134 -13.55 -6.85 9.69
N HIS A 135 -12.42 -7.41 10.13
CA HIS A 135 -12.18 -8.86 10.25
C HIS A 135 -11.67 -9.24 11.65
N PRO A 136 -12.46 -9.02 12.72
CA PRO A 136 -11.99 -9.17 14.11
C PRO A 136 -11.60 -10.61 14.48
N ASP A 137 -12.14 -11.60 13.77
CA ASP A 137 -11.89 -13.02 14.02
C ASP A 137 -10.78 -13.60 13.12
N LYS A 138 -10.04 -12.77 12.38
CA LYS A 138 -9.04 -13.21 11.39
C LYS A 138 -7.64 -12.82 11.81
N VAL A 139 -6.69 -13.73 11.65
CA VAL A 139 -5.26 -13.45 11.76
C VAL A 139 -4.79 -12.72 10.51
N ILE A 140 -4.28 -11.51 10.67
CA ILE A 140 -3.76 -10.68 9.58
C ILE A 140 -2.25 -10.86 9.46
N GLY A 141 -1.80 -11.27 8.28
CA GLY A 141 -0.39 -11.20 7.88
C GLY A 141 -0.09 -9.93 7.10
N ILE A 142 0.98 -9.25 7.47
CA ILE A 142 1.42 -8.02 6.82
C ILE A 142 2.60 -8.36 5.92
N ILE A 143 2.46 -8.11 4.63
CA ILE A 143 3.57 -8.19 3.67
C ILE A 143 3.92 -6.77 3.26
N ASN A 144 5.10 -6.30 3.65
CA ASN A 144 5.63 -4.99 3.31
C ASN A 144 6.74 -5.12 2.27
N PHE A 145 6.66 -4.36 1.19
CA PHE A 145 7.78 -4.14 0.28
C PHE A 145 8.42 -2.79 0.61
N ASP A 146 9.63 -2.82 1.15
CA ASP A 146 10.23 -1.64 1.77
C ASP A 146 11.75 -1.81 1.94
N ALA A 147 12.49 -0.72 1.75
CA ALA A 147 13.91 -0.66 2.08
C ALA A 147 14.16 -0.60 3.60
N HIS A 148 13.15 -0.26 4.40
CA HIS A 148 13.16 -0.06 5.84
C HIS A 148 12.27 -1.10 6.55
N PHE A 149 12.52 -1.34 7.83
CA PHE A 149 11.63 -2.20 8.63
C PHE A 149 10.39 -1.47 9.16
N ASP A 150 10.51 -0.15 9.39
CA ASP A 150 9.48 0.72 9.95
C ASP A 150 8.84 0.26 11.28
N ILE A 151 9.73 -0.27 12.12
CA ILE A 151 9.50 -0.70 13.51
C ILE A 151 10.20 0.21 14.53
N ARG A 152 10.40 1.50 14.22
CA ARG A 152 11.06 2.44 15.13
C ARG A 152 10.23 2.66 16.39
N GLU A 153 10.91 2.83 17.52
CA GLU A 153 10.29 3.32 18.75
C GLU A 153 10.41 4.85 18.79
N ALA A 154 9.29 5.53 18.97
CA ALA A 154 9.22 6.98 19.07
C ALA A 154 8.14 7.39 20.09
N ALA A 155 8.22 8.63 20.58
CA ALA A 155 7.25 9.17 21.53
C ALA A 155 5.89 9.50 20.88
N GLU A 156 5.89 9.72 19.56
CA GLU A 156 4.71 9.98 18.75
C GLU A 156 4.78 9.14 17.47
N ALA A 157 3.63 8.92 16.83
CA ALA A 157 3.57 8.21 15.56
C ALA A 157 4.34 8.97 14.46
N THR A 158 5.11 8.25 13.66
CA THR A 158 5.87 8.76 12.50
C THR A 158 5.70 7.83 11.30
N SER A 159 6.30 8.15 10.14
CA SER A 159 6.30 7.23 9.00
C SER A 159 7.05 5.94 9.31
N GLY A 160 8.04 5.97 10.21
CA GLY A 160 8.87 4.82 10.55
C GLY A 160 8.43 4.01 11.78
N THR A 161 7.27 4.31 12.38
CA THR A 161 6.70 3.56 13.51
C THR A 161 5.52 2.63 13.23
N PRO A 162 4.88 2.57 12.03
CA PRO A 162 3.57 1.94 11.89
C PRO A 162 3.58 0.48 12.33
N PHE A 163 4.63 -0.29 11.99
CA PHE A 163 4.69 -1.72 12.32
C PHE A 163 5.04 -1.98 13.80
N ALA A 164 5.73 -1.04 14.47
CA ALA A 164 5.90 -1.10 15.92
C ALA A 164 4.57 -0.83 16.65
N GLN A 165 3.76 0.10 16.14
CA GLN A 165 2.43 0.39 16.68
C GLN A 165 1.50 -0.82 16.50
N ILE A 166 1.51 -1.45 15.31
CA ILE A 166 0.74 -2.67 15.06
C ILE A 166 1.18 -3.80 16.00
N ALA A 167 2.49 -4.02 16.16
CA ALA A 167 3.00 -5.04 17.07
C ALA A 167 2.56 -4.80 18.53
N ALA A 168 2.53 -3.54 18.98
CA ALA A 168 2.06 -3.18 20.32
C ALA A 168 0.56 -3.43 20.50
N ASP A 169 -0.25 -3.10 19.49
CA ASP A 169 -1.70 -3.36 19.50
C ASP A 169 -2.00 -4.86 19.48
N CYS A 170 -1.32 -5.64 18.63
CA CYS A 170 -1.42 -7.10 18.61
C CYS A 170 -1.07 -7.71 19.97
N SER A 171 0.06 -7.30 20.57
CA SER A 171 0.49 -7.76 21.89
C SER A 171 -0.54 -7.45 22.97
N SER A 172 -1.09 -6.23 22.98
CA SER A 172 -2.10 -5.79 23.95
C SER A 172 -3.42 -6.55 23.81
N ALA A 173 -3.78 -6.96 22.59
CA ALA A 173 -4.95 -7.77 22.30
C ALA A 173 -4.72 -9.28 22.43
N GLY A 174 -3.48 -9.73 22.69
CA GLY A 174 -3.12 -11.15 22.72
C GLY A 174 -3.18 -11.83 21.35
N HIS A 175 -3.03 -11.06 20.27
CA HIS A 175 -2.99 -11.54 18.89
C HIS A 175 -1.55 -11.70 18.40
N PRO A 176 -1.26 -12.69 17.53
CA PRO A 176 0.05 -12.83 16.94
C PRO A 176 0.35 -11.68 15.97
N PHE A 177 1.60 -11.23 15.96
CA PHE A 177 2.11 -10.26 15.00
C PHE A 177 2.83 -10.99 13.87
N HIS A 178 2.19 -11.12 12.71
CA HIS A 178 2.78 -11.72 11.51
C HIS A 178 3.21 -10.62 10.54
N TYR A 179 4.53 -10.43 10.42
CA TYR A 179 5.12 -9.39 9.57
C TYR A 179 6.26 -9.95 8.71
N LEU A 180 6.14 -9.76 7.39
CA LEU A 180 7.16 -10.08 6.39
C LEU A 180 7.58 -8.80 5.66
N CYS A 181 8.86 -8.43 5.77
CA CYS A 181 9.44 -7.29 5.09
C CYS A 181 10.35 -7.72 3.93
N LEU A 182 10.00 -7.33 2.71
CA LEU A 182 10.65 -7.74 1.47
C LEU A 182 11.42 -6.56 0.87
N GLY A 183 12.72 -6.72 0.67
CA GLY A 183 13.57 -5.70 0.06
C GLY A 183 14.32 -4.82 1.07
N VAL A 184 14.44 -5.25 2.33
CA VAL A 184 15.13 -4.49 3.37
C VAL A 184 16.56 -4.19 2.93
N ALA A 185 16.92 -2.91 2.91
CA ALA A 185 18.27 -2.46 2.64
C ALA A 185 19.07 -2.46 3.95
N GLU A 186 20.05 -3.37 4.07
CA GLU A 186 20.97 -3.40 5.22
C GLU A 186 21.62 -2.03 5.51
N PRO A 187 22.10 -1.22 4.55
CA PRO A 187 22.69 0.09 4.85
C PRO A 187 21.67 1.13 5.36
N SER A 188 20.37 0.92 5.16
CA SER A 188 19.31 1.83 5.61
C SER A 188 18.78 1.47 7.01
N ASN A 189 19.16 0.32 7.55
CA ASN A 189 18.66 -0.20 8.83
C ASN A 189 19.82 -0.45 9.80
N THR A 190 19.81 0.24 10.94
CA THR A 190 20.85 0.04 11.96
C THR A 190 20.75 -1.36 12.58
N GLN A 191 21.84 -1.84 13.18
CA GLN A 191 21.85 -3.13 13.89
C GLN A 191 20.75 -3.23 14.97
N ALA A 192 20.37 -2.10 15.59
CA ALA A 192 19.28 -2.06 16.56
C ALA A 192 17.93 -2.43 15.93
N LEU A 193 17.66 -2.01 14.69
CA LEU A 193 16.44 -2.37 13.97
C LEU A 193 16.41 -3.85 13.60
N PHE A 194 17.54 -4.44 13.16
CA PHE A 194 17.63 -5.88 12.95
C PHE A 194 17.42 -6.69 14.25
N ALA A 195 18.01 -6.24 15.37
CA ALA A 195 17.80 -6.88 16.66
C ALA A 195 16.32 -6.80 17.09
N ARG A 196 15.67 -5.66 16.86
CA ARG A 196 14.25 -5.46 17.14
C ARG A 196 13.36 -6.31 16.24
N ALA A 197 13.67 -6.41 14.95
CA ALA A 197 12.98 -7.29 14.00
C ALA A 197 13.02 -8.74 14.50
N GLY A 198 14.18 -9.21 14.96
CA GLY A 198 14.33 -10.54 15.57
C GLY A 198 13.50 -10.73 16.85
N GLN A 199 13.43 -9.72 17.73
CA GLN A 199 12.60 -9.76 18.94
C GLN A 199 11.10 -9.82 18.64
N LEU A 200 10.66 -9.12 17.59
CA LEU A 200 9.27 -9.08 17.16
C LEU A 200 8.87 -10.28 16.27
N GLY A 201 9.83 -11.16 15.93
CA GLY A 201 9.57 -12.30 15.05
C GLY A 201 9.31 -11.91 13.59
N VAL A 202 9.81 -10.75 13.16
CA VAL A 202 9.70 -10.30 11.77
C VAL A 202 10.45 -11.26 10.87
N GLN A 203 9.84 -11.64 9.75
CA GLN A 203 10.51 -12.33 8.65
C GLN A 203 10.98 -11.29 7.64
N TRP A 204 12.16 -11.46 7.04
CA TRP A 204 12.61 -10.51 6.02
C TRP A 204 13.48 -11.13 4.94
N LEU A 205 13.49 -10.47 3.78
CA LEU A 205 14.46 -10.70 2.70
C LEU A 205 15.13 -9.37 2.36
N LEU A 206 16.46 -9.39 2.25
CA LEU A 206 17.24 -8.21 1.88
C LEU A 206 17.04 -7.86 0.41
N ASP A 207 17.20 -6.58 0.05
CA ASP A 207 17.24 -6.11 -1.34
C ASP A 207 18.21 -6.92 -2.20
N SER A 208 19.42 -7.16 -1.70
CA SER A 208 20.47 -7.95 -2.34
C SER A 208 20.12 -9.43 -2.58
N ALA A 209 19.16 -9.98 -1.83
CA ALA A 209 18.64 -11.33 -2.01
C ALA A 209 17.42 -11.38 -2.93
N LEU A 210 16.77 -10.23 -3.19
CA LEU A 210 15.52 -10.11 -3.92
C LEU A 210 15.73 -9.70 -5.39
N GLY A 211 16.66 -10.36 -6.06
CA GLY A 211 16.87 -10.23 -7.51
C GLY A 211 16.21 -11.35 -8.33
N GLN A 212 16.35 -11.30 -9.65
CA GLN A 212 15.82 -12.33 -10.57
C GLN A 212 16.24 -13.76 -10.19
N ALA A 213 17.47 -13.95 -9.71
CA ALA A 213 17.98 -15.25 -9.25
C ALA A 213 17.34 -15.71 -7.92
N GLY A 214 16.92 -14.77 -7.08
CA GLY A 214 16.27 -15.03 -5.78
C GLY A 214 14.75 -15.16 -5.86
N LEU A 215 14.13 -14.81 -7.00
CA LEU A 215 12.68 -14.74 -7.15
C LEU A 215 11.96 -16.04 -6.76
N ALA A 216 12.48 -17.21 -7.15
CA ALA A 216 11.87 -18.49 -6.78
C ALA A 216 11.87 -18.74 -5.26
N ASN A 217 12.93 -18.32 -4.57
CA ASN A 217 13.00 -18.39 -3.11
C ASN A 217 12.06 -17.37 -2.45
N ALA A 218 11.98 -16.16 -3.00
CA ALA A 218 11.06 -15.13 -2.54
C ALA A 218 9.59 -15.57 -2.67
N GLN A 219 9.21 -16.17 -3.81
CA GLN A 219 7.88 -16.73 -4.01
C GLN A 219 7.53 -17.82 -3.00
N ARG A 220 8.48 -18.71 -2.67
CA ARG A 220 8.28 -19.72 -1.63
C ARG A 220 8.12 -19.08 -0.25
N THR A 221 8.98 -18.12 0.10
CA THR A 221 8.91 -17.40 1.38
C THR A 221 7.56 -16.70 1.55
N VAL A 222 7.09 -16.04 0.49
CA VAL A 222 5.76 -15.41 0.46
C VAL A 222 4.65 -16.44 0.63
N GLN A 223 4.69 -17.57 -0.08
CA GLN A 223 3.67 -18.61 0.07
C GLN A 223 3.65 -19.20 1.48
N ASP A 224 4.82 -19.55 2.03
CA ASP A 224 4.95 -20.09 3.38
C ASP A 224 4.41 -19.10 4.43
N PHE A 225 4.60 -17.80 4.23
CA PHE A 225 4.03 -16.75 5.08
C PHE A 225 2.51 -16.66 4.95
N ILE A 226 1.99 -16.65 3.72
CA ILE A 226 0.54 -16.60 3.42
C ILE A 226 -0.18 -17.81 4.05
N ASP A 227 0.44 -18.98 4.12
CA ASP A 227 -0.15 -20.18 4.68
C ASP A 227 -0.35 -20.11 6.21
N GLN A 228 0.34 -19.19 6.90
CA GLN A 228 0.27 -19.01 8.37
C GLN A 228 -0.87 -18.11 8.83
N VAL A 229 -1.52 -17.38 7.92
CA VAL A 229 -2.48 -16.32 8.25
C VAL A 229 -3.82 -16.53 7.56
N ASP A 230 -4.88 -15.90 8.05
CA ASP A 230 -6.20 -15.99 7.42
C ASP A 230 -6.36 -15.00 6.27
N ILE A 231 -5.86 -13.78 6.46
CA ILE A 231 -5.91 -12.72 5.46
C ILE A 231 -4.57 -11.98 5.39
N VAL A 232 -4.31 -11.37 4.24
CA VAL A 232 -3.09 -10.62 3.94
C VAL A 232 -3.43 -9.14 3.78
N TYR A 233 -2.64 -8.31 4.42
CA TYR A 233 -2.53 -6.88 4.15
C TYR A 233 -1.20 -6.64 3.42
N LEU A 234 -1.28 -6.11 2.19
CA LEU A 234 -0.12 -5.78 1.37
C LEU A 234 0.17 -4.28 1.44
N THR A 235 1.36 -3.90 1.84
CA THR A 235 1.81 -2.50 1.81
C THR A 235 3.07 -2.41 0.96
N ILE A 236 3.11 -1.42 0.06
CA ILE A 236 4.24 -1.20 -0.83
C ILE A 236 4.75 0.22 -0.59
N ASP A 237 5.86 0.31 0.13
CA ASP A 237 6.70 1.48 0.11
C ASP A 237 7.39 1.57 -1.24
N LEU A 238 7.15 2.67 -1.95
CA LEU A 238 7.72 2.86 -3.28
C LEU A 238 9.23 3.11 -3.23
N ASP A 239 9.79 3.42 -2.06
CA ASP A 239 11.22 3.58 -1.84
C ASP A 239 12.01 2.27 -1.93
N VAL A 240 11.34 1.11 -1.87
CA VAL A 240 11.93 -0.21 -2.14
C VAL A 240 12.47 -0.30 -3.58
N LEU A 241 11.92 0.50 -4.50
CA LEU A 241 12.30 0.48 -5.90
C LEU A 241 13.59 1.30 -6.12
N PRO A 242 14.47 0.89 -7.04
CA PRO A 242 15.68 1.63 -7.37
C PRO A 242 15.33 3.08 -7.76
N ALA A 243 16.14 4.05 -7.34
CA ALA A 243 15.93 5.47 -7.65
C ALA A 243 15.85 5.79 -9.16
N SER A 244 16.41 4.92 -10.01
CA SER A 244 16.29 5.02 -11.48
C SER A 244 14.87 4.74 -12.00
N VAL A 245 14.07 3.99 -11.24
CA VAL A 245 12.67 3.67 -11.50
C VAL A 245 11.75 4.57 -10.68
N MET A 246 12.07 4.75 -9.40
CA MET A 246 11.29 5.55 -8.45
C MET A 246 12.16 6.65 -7.80
N PRO A 247 12.42 7.76 -8.51
CA PRO A 247 13.09 8.91 -7.91
C PRO A 247 12.17 9.70 -6.96
N ALA A 248 10.87 9.47 -7.08
CA ALA A 248 9.78 10.26 -6.52
C ALA A 248 9.41 9.82 -5.10
N VAL A 249 10.34 9.76 -4.17
CA VAL A 249 10.10 9.32 -2.77
C VAL A 249 10.89 10.15 -1.77
N SER A 250 10.62 10.01 -0.46
CA SER A 250 11.42 10.67 0.58
C SER A 250 12.88 10.18 0.60
N ALA A 251 13.12 8.86 0.51
CA ALA A 251 14.46 8.26 0.59
C ALA A 251 14.74 7.32 -0.61
N PRO A 252 15.19 7.83 -1.77
CA PRO A 252 15.37 7.01 -2.97
C PRO A 252 16.42 5.91 -2.77
N ALA A 253 16.05 4.65 -2.99
CA ALA A 253 16.98 3.53 -2.81
C ALA A 253 18.11 3.55 -3.84
N ALA A 254 19.34 3.37 -3.34
CA ALA A 254 20.53 3.29 -4.18
C ALA A 254 20.63 1.96 -4.94
N MET A 255 20.18 0.86 -4.32
CA MET A 255 20.09 -0.47 -4.94
C MET A 255 18.62 -0.78 -5.25
N GLY A 256 17.83 -1.08 -4.21
CA GLY A 256 16.41 -1.40 -4.33
C GLY A 256 16.15 -2.74 -5.03
N VAL A 257 14.87 -3.05 -5.19
CA VAL A 257 14.36 -4.27 -5.83
C VAL A 257 13.80 -3.94 -7.21
N GLU A 258 14.25 -4.65 -8.23
CA GLU A 258 13.80 -4.40 -9.60
C GLU A 258 12.26 -4.54 -9.73
N LEU A 259 11.63 -3.59 -10.41
CA LEU A 259 10.17 -3.56 -10.58
C LEU A 259 9.58 -4.89 -11.10
N PRO A 260 10.18 -5.62 -12.06
CA PRO A 260 9.66 -6.92 -12.49
C PRO A 260 9.61 -7.98 -11.38
N VAL A 261 10.55 -7.96 -10.42
CA VAL A 261 10.56 -8.86 -9.26
C VAL A 261 9.42 -8.50 -8.32
N VAL A 262 9.25 -7.20 -8.03
CA VAL A 262 8.12 -6.70 -7.22
C VAL A 262 6.78 -7.07 -7.87
N GLU A 263 6.61 -6.83 -9.18
CA GLU A 263 5.38 -7.20 -9.90
C GLU A 263 5.07 -8.69 -9.83
N ALA A 264 6.09 -9.56 -9.96
CA ALA A 264 5.91 -11.01 -9.89
C ALA A 264 5.42 -11.46 -8.50
N LEU A 265 5.96 -10.88 -7.43
CA LEU A 265 5.55 -11.21 -6.06
C LEU A 265 4.17 -10.61 -5.73
N VAL A 266 3.92 -9.35 -6.11
CA VAL A 266 2.61 -8.69 -5.97
C VAL A 266 1.51 -9.51 -6.67
N SER A 267 1.78 -10.00 -7.88
CA SER A 267 0.83 -10.84 -8.62
C SER A 267 0.53 -12.15 -7.89
N ALA A 268 1.54 -12.80 -7.31
CA ALA A 268 1.36 -14.02 -6.53
C ALA A 268 0.55 -13.76 -5.24
N ILE A 269 0.85 -12.66 -4.53
CA ILE A 269 0.12 -12.27 -3.31
C ILE A 269 -1.34 -11.97 -3.64
N ALA A 270 -1.61 -11.18 -4.68
CA ALA A 270 -2.97 -10.83 -5.08
C ALA A 270 -3.79 -12.06 -5.54
N ALA A 271 -3.14 -13.02 -6.20
CA ALA A 271 -3.76 -14.27 -6.64
C ALA A 271 -3.96 -15.31 -5.53
N SER A 272 -3.46 -15.07 -4.31
CA SER A 272 -3.53 -16.03 -3.20
C SER A 272 -4.95 -16.32 -2.68
N GLY A 273 -5.91 -15.45 -2.99
CA GLY A 273 -7.26 -15.49 -2.40
C GLY A 273 -7.34 -15.01 -0.94
N LYS A 274 -6.21 -14.63 -0.32
CA LYS A 274 -6.17 -14.10 1.05
C LYS A 274 -5.96 -12.58 1.13
N LEU A 275 -5.66 -11.91 0.01
CA LEU A 275 -5.40 -10.46 0.01
C LEU A 275 -6.68 -9.67 0.32
N ALA A 276 -6.72 -9.01 1.49
CA ALA A 276 -7.89 -8.32 2.02
C ALA A 276 -7.85 -6.79 1.86
N GLY A 277 -6.66 -6.20 1.75
CA GLY A 277 -6.47 -4.78 1.45
C GLY A 277 -5.03 -4.52 1.02
N ALA A 278 -4.81 -3.41 0.32
CA ALA A 278 -3.46 -2.98 -0.03
C ALA A 278 -3.28 -1.47 -0.01
N ASP A 279 -2.03 -1.02 0.16
CA ASP A 279 -1.66 0.38 -0.03
C ASP A 279 -0.34 0.60 -0.75
N LEU A 280 -0.25 1.78 -1.36
CA LEU A 280 0.95 2.31 -2.02
C LEU A 280 1.32 3.62 -1.31
N VAL A 281 2.55 3.73 -0.81
CA VAL A 281 2.97 4.86 0.04
C VAL A 281 4.28 5.50 -0.45
N GLU A 282 4.69 6.57 0.22
CA GLU A 282 5.93 7.35 0.04
C GLU A 282 6.12 8.02 -1.32
N LEU A 283 5.19 7.90 -2.29
CA LEU A 283 5.27 8.70 -3.51
C LEU A 283 5.31 10.18 -3.11
N ASN A 284 6.35 10.88 -3.49
CA ASN A 284 6.49 12.31 -3.32
C ASN A 284 6.53 12.99 -4.70
N PRO A 285 5.41 13.60 -5.14
CA PRO A 285 5.32 14.21 -6.48
C PRO A 285 6.31 15.37 -6.71
N GLN A 286 6.88 15.95 -5.65
CA GLN A 286 7.87 17.04 -5.78
C GLN A 286 9.19 16.55 -6.37
N PHE A 287 9.51 15.26 -6.22
CA PHE A 287 10.71 14.64 -6.75
C PHE A 287 10.43 13.76 -7.97
N ASP A 288 9.19 13.75 -8.46
CA ASP A 288 8.84 12.98 -9.64
C ASP A 288 9.37 13.63 -10.92
N ILE A 289 9.85 12.78 -11.82
CA ILE A 289 10.43 13.17 -13.11
C ILE A 289 9.45 12.69 -14.18
N ASP A 290 8.79 13.62 -14.88
CA ASP A 290 7.83 13.30 -15.95
C ASP A 290 6.74 12.26 -15.56
N SER A 291 6.32 12.30 -14.30
CA SER A 291 5.35 11.36 -13.71
C SER A 291 5.79 9.89 -13.74
N HIS A 292 7.10 9.61 -13.79
CA HIS A 292 7.63 8.24 -13.76
C HIS A 292 7.17 7.49 -12.51
N GLY A 293 7.27 8.14 -11.34
CA GLY A 293 6.84 7.57 -10.06
C GLY A 293 5.34 7.35 -10.02
N ALA A 294 4.55 8.37 -10.39
CA ALA A 294 3.09 8.24 -10.44
C ALA A 294 2.61 7.12 -11.38
N LYS A 295 3.25 6.96 -12.56
CA LYS A 295 2.94 5.87 -13.51
C LYS A 295 3.36 4.50 -12.98
N THR A 296 4.48 4.40 -12.28
CA THR A 296 4.94 3.16 -11.64
C THR A 296 4.00 2.75 -10.50
N ALA A 297 3.60 3.67 -9.63
CA ALA A 297 2.61 3.43 -8.59
C ALA A 297 1.26 2.98 -9.19
N ALA A 298 0.77 3.67 -10.23
CA ALA A 298 -0.45 3.28 -10.92
C ALA A 298 -0.34 1.88 -11.56
N ARG A 299 0.82 1.51 -12.09
CA ARG A 299 1.08 0.16 -12.61
C ARG A 299 1.01 -0.90 -11.51
N LEU A 300 1.57 -0.66 -10.33
CA LEU A 300 1.48 -1.57 -9.19
C LEU A 300 0.03 -1.72 -8.70
N ALA A 301 -0.72 -0.62 -8.53
CA ALA A 301 -2.15 -0.66 -8.22
C ALA A 301 -2.96 -1.44 -9.26
N TRP A 302 -2.63 -1.27 -10.55
CA TRP A 302 -3.22 -2.04 -11.64
C TRP A 302 -2.91 -3.54 -11.51
N SER A 303 -1.66 -3.90 -11.21
CA SER A 303 -1.22 -5.28 -11.05
C SER A 303 -1.89 -5.95 -9.84
N ILE A 304 -1.97 -5.27 -8.69
CA ILE A 304 -2.73 -5.74 -7.52
C ILE A 304 -4.15 -6.07 -7.92
N THR A 305 -4.86 -5.08 -8.48
CA THR A 305 -6.30 -5.21 -8.73
C THR A 305 -6.64 -6.21 -9.83
N ARG A 306 -5.77 -6.39 -10.83
CA ARG A 306 -5.93 -7.39 -11.89
C ARG A 306 -5.94 -8.83 -11.37
N HIS A 307 -5.10 -9.11 -10.38
CA HIS A 307 -4.84 -10.46 -9.91
C HIS A 307 -5.67 -10.85 -8.69
N LEU A 308 -6.50 -9.95 -8.16
CA LEU A 308 -7.45 -10.27 -7.10
C LEU A 308 -8.31 -11.45 -7.52
N ALA A 309 -8.27 -12.53 -6.74
CA ALA A 309 -9.16 -13.67 -6.91
C ALA A 309 -10.63 -13.22 -6.97
N SER A 310 -11.46 -13.94 -7.74
CA SER A 310 -12.91 -13.79 -7.65
C SER A 310 -13.34 -14.25 -6.27
N GLN A 311 -14.03 -13.38 -5.53
CA GLN A 311 -14.68 -13.74 -4.26
C GLN A 311 -15.90 -14.63 -4.51
#